data_AF-A0A9Y4NQU7-F1
#
_entry.id   AF-A0A9Y4NQU7-F1
#
_cell.length_a   1.000
_cell.length_b   1.000
_cell.length_c   1.000
_cell.angle_alpha   90.00
_cell.angle_beta   90.00
_cell.angle_gamma   90.00
#
_symmetry.space_group_name_H-M   'P 1'
#
loop_
_entity.id
_entity.type
_entity.pdbx_description
1 polymer ?
#
loop_
_entity_poly.entity_id
_entity_poly.type
_entity_poly.pdbx_seq_one_letter_code
_entity_poly.pdbx_strand_id
1 'polypeptide(L)'
;MMELEVENCRQRVFQLSLLLLCFLTLRSSAIETVNVVDFCGQTIRGDGMIVNSHQESKKYYFVTMGTDCHLTMQASSLKDKVQFHFRFFLVYSLLRVAPLSPAPLFPESPRGSAPLNPRLEPTSGETLGDPCHAGSYVQFYDGRDKSSPPLGPPLCGKSPPRPVLSTGNYLTLRLVTRGTQPRVDFVGDFTSFRLGFNQSECSNEPYFTCRNGKCIPLSLVCDDKGIDNCGDGSDLEENLTTGCKAGQLLPPEPPPPMATPPPTFMNPPTMPIPTHMNCAVPDSAPSHESVTGR
;
A
#
# COMPACT_ATOMS: atom_id res chain seq x y z
N MET A 1 -24.12 -6.32 -54.78
CA MET A 1 -23.78 -7.48 -53.91
C MET A 1 -22.36 -7.39 -53.35
N MET A 2 -21.37 -6.79 -54.04
CA MET A 2 -20.03 -6.54 -53.46
C MET A 2 -19.95 -5.42 -52.41
N GLU A 3 -20.79 -4.37 -52.47
CA GLU A 3 -20.69 -3.25 -51.52
C GLU A 3 -21.11 -3.62 -50.08
N LEU A 4 -22.02 -4.58 -49.92
CA LEU A 4 -22.49 -5.06 -48.60
C LEU A 4 -21.45 -5.93 -47.87
N GLU A 5 -20.53 -6.58 -48.58
CA GLU A 5 -19.47 -7.40 -47.97
C GLU A 5 -18.30 -6.53 -47.46
N VAL A 6 -18.01 -5.42 -48.15
CA VAL A 6 -16.93 -4.48 -47.79
C VAL A 6 -17.28 -3.69 -46.53
N GLU A 7 -18.54 -3.28 -46.36
CA GLU A 7 -19.00 -2.58 -45.15
C GLU A 7 -18.98 -3.48 -43.91
N ASN A 8 -19.36 -4.75 -44.06
CA ASN A 8 -19.33 -5.74 -42.98
C ASN A 8 -17.88 -6.08 -42.55
N CYS A 9 -16.95 -6.10 -43.51
CA CYS A 9 -15.51 -6.26 -43.24
C CYS A 9 -14.93 -5.05 -42.49
N ARG A 10 -15.26 -3.82 -42.95
CA ARG A 10 -14.81 -2.57 -42.32
C ARG A 10 -15.32 -2.43 -40.87
N GLN A 11 -16.56 -2.85 -40.62
CA GLN A 11 -17.17 -2.80 -39.29
C GLN A 11 -16.57 -3.83 -38.33
N ARG A 12 -16.25 -5.04 -38.80
CA ARG A 12 -15.53 -6.04 -38.00
C ARG A 12 -14.10 -5.62 -37.68
N VAL A 13 -13.38 -5.03 -38.64
CA VAL A 13 -12.03 -4.51 -38.40
C VAL A 13 -12.04 -3.35 -37.40
N PHE A 14 -13.06 -2.47 -37.45
CA PHE A 14 -13.23 -1.40 -36.47
C PHE A 14 -13.58 -1.93 -35.07
N GLN A 15 -14.44 -2.96 -34.97
CA GLN A 15 -14.75 -3.61 -33.69
C GLN A 15 -13.56 -4.39 -33.12
N LEU A 16 -12.80 -5.10 -33.96
CA LEU A 16 -11.56 -5.76 -33.52
C LEU A 16 -10.49 -4.74 -33.13
N SER A 17 -10.35 -3.62 -33.85
CA SER A 17 -9.43 -2.54 -33.51
C SER A 17 -9.84 -1.84 -32.21
N LEU A 18 -11.14 -1.59 -31.99
CA LEU A 18 -11.67 -1.03 -30.74
C LEU A 18 -11.50 -2.00 -29.57
N LEU A 19 -11.68 -3.31 -29.79
CA LEU A 19 -11.36 -4.34 -28.79
C LEU A 19 -9.84 -4.40 -28.51
N LEU A 20 -9.00 -4.31 -29.54
CA LEU A 20 -7.54 -4.24 -29.39
C LEU A 20 -7.13 -2.99 -28.59
N LEU A 21 -7.73 -1.82 -28.85
CA LEU A 21 -7.52 -0.59 -28.08
C LEU A 21 -8.09 -0.68 -26.65
N CYS A 22 -9.21 -1.38 -26.43
CA CYS A 22 -9.77 -1.64 -25.10
C CYS A 22 -8.92 -2.60 -24.26
N PHE A 23 -8.22 -3.57 -24.88
CA PHE A 23 -7.24 -4.43 -24.20
C PHE A 23 -5.87 -3.76 -24.00
N LEU A 24 -5.60 -2.63 -24.68
CA LEU A 24 -4.31 -1.92 -24.62
C LEU A 24 -4.25 -0.78 -23.61
N THR A 25 -5.26 -0.56 -22.78
CA THR A 25 -4.98 0.03 -21.45
C THR A 25 -4.60 -1.10 -20.50
N LEU A 26 -3.36 -1.56 -20.66
CA LEU A 26 -2.66 -2.29 -19.63
C LEU A 26 -2.75 -1.41 -18.38
N ARG A 27 -3.63 -1.74 -17.42
CA ARG A 27 -3.65 -1.06 -16.12
C ARG A 27 -2.29 -1.36 -15.50
N SER A 28 -1.35 -0.43 -15.70
CA SER A 28 -0.10 -0.43 -14.98
C SER A 28 -0.45 -0.50 -13.50
N SER A 29 0.00 -1.54 -12.80
CA SER A 29 -0.11 -1.67 -11.34
C SER A 29 0.78 -0.66 -10.61
N ALA A 30 1.07 0.48 -11.24
CA ALA A 30 1.92 1.51 -10.68
C ALA A 30 1.13 2.27 -9.64
N ILE A 31 1.75 2.46 -8.47
CA ILE A 31 1.17 3.31 -7.44
C ILE A 31 1.05 4.73 -7.99
N GLU A 32 -0.19 5.21 -8.09
CA GLU A 32 -0.52 6.54 -8.58
C GLU A 32 -0.15 7.60 -7.56
N THR A 33 0.11 8.82 -8.03
CA THR A 33 0.39 9.98 -7.19
C THR A 33 -0.68 11.04 -7.41
N VAL A 34 -1.24 11.55 -6.32
CA VAL A 34 -2.26 12.60 -6.32
C VAL A 34 -1.87 13.74 -5.38
N ASN A 35 -2.43 14.91 -5.63
CA ASN A 35 -2.19 16.10 -4.81
C ASN A 35 -3.50 16.52 -4.13
N VAL A 36 -3.47 16.81 -2.83
CA VAL A 36 -4.67 17.20 -2.06
C VAL A 36 -5.33 18.46 -2.61
N VAL A 37 -4.54 19.45 -3.02
CA VAL A 37 -5.07 20.70 -3.58
C VAL A 37 -5.74 20.50 -4.94
N ASP A 38 -5.21 19.62 -5.80
CA ASP A 38 -5.74 19.40 -7.15
C ASP A 38 -7.02 18.55 -7.12
N PHE A 39 -7.11 17.61 -6.18
CA PHE A 39 -8.27 16.72 -5.98
C PHE A 39 -9.19 17.21 -4.85
N CYS A 40 -9.20 18.51 -4.59
CA CYS A 40 -9.98 19.11 -3.52
C CYS A 40 -11.48 18.78 -3.64
N GLY A 41 -12.05 18.21 -2.57
CA GLY A 41 -13.44 17.78 -2.48
C GLY A 41 -13.74 16.44 -3.14
N GLN A 42 -12.74 15.74 -3.68
CA GLN A 42 -12.95 14.49 -4.40
C GLN A 42 -12.71 13.27 -3.51
N THR A 43 -13.24 12.13 -3.97
CA THR A 43 -12.93 10.81 -3.42
C THR A 43 -12.05 10.06 -4.41
N ILE A 44 -10.89 9.61 -3.94
CA ILE A 44 -9.99 8.71 -4.68
C ILE A 44 -10.17 7.30 -4.17
N ARG A 45 -10.06 6.32 -5.07
CA ARG A 45 -10.18 4.90 -4.74
C ARG A 45 -9.04 4.12 -5.36
N GLY A 46 -8.40 3.28 -4.56
CA GLY A 46 -7.32 2.43 -5.03
C GLY A 46 -6.77 1.51 -3.95
N ASP A 47 -5.90 0.59 -4.37
CA ASP A 47 -5.20 -0.33 -3.47
C ASP A 47 -4.22 0.46 -2.59
N GLY A 48 -3.48 1.38 -3.21
CA GLY A 48 -2.67 2.37 -2.53
C GLY A 48 -2.26 3.48 -3.49
N MET A 49 -2.00 4.67 -2.95
CA MET A 49 -1.57 5.84 -3.71
C MET A 49 -0.64 6.71 -2.87
N ILE A 50 0.27 7.43 -3.53
CA ILE A 50 1.04 8.52 -2.93
C ILE A 50 0.18 9.79 -2.94
N VAL A 51 0.12 10.48 -1.80
CA VAL A 51 -0.64 11.70 -1.60
C VAL A 51 0.31 12.82 -1.18
N ASN A 52 0.47 13.80 -2.05
CA ASN A 52 1.19 15.04 -1.77
C ASN A 52 0.24 16.14 -1.31
N SER A 53 0.76 17.16 -0.63
CA SER A 53 -0.04 18.37 -0.35
C SER A 53 -0.41 19.12 -1.64
N HIS A 54 0.53 19.29 -2.56
CA HIS A 54 0.38 20.07 -3.81
C HIS A 54 1.39 19.58 -4.87
N GLN A 55 1.23 20.01 -6.12
CA GLN A 55 2.03 19.54 -7.26
C GLN A 55 3.54 19.80 -7.08
N GLU A 56 3.91 20.91 -6.46
CA GLU A 56 5.29 21.31 -6.19
C GLU A 56 5.83 20.83 -4.83
N SER A 57 5.14 19.91 -4.16
CA SER A 57 5.64 19.24 -2.95
C SER A 57 7.08 18.73 -3.14
N LYS A 58 7.89 18.81 -2.08
CA LYS A 58 9.36 18.57 -2.05
C LYS A 58 10.23 19.58 -2.81
N LYS A 59 9.66 20.37 -3.73
CA LYS A 59 10.40 21.44 -4.43
C LYS A 59 10.20 22.79 -3.75
N TYR A 60 8.96 23.08 -3.35
CA TYR A 60 8.58 24.27 -2.62
C TYR A 60 7.56 23.91 -1.55
N TYR A 61 7.76 24.41 -0.32
CA TYR A 61 6.86 24.15 0.80
C TYR A 61 5.70 25.16 0.90
N PHE A 62 5.34 25.83 -0.19
CA PHE A 62 4.31 26.87 -0.14
C PHE A 62 3.02 26.34 -0.77
N VAL A 63 1.94 26.42 0.00
CA VAL A 63 0.56 26.28 -0.48
C VAL A 63 -0.10 27.65 -0.38
N THR A 64 -1.03 27.96 -1.28
CA THR A 64 -1.78 29.23 -1.28
C THR A 64 -2.40 29.50 0.10
N MET A 65 -2.23 30.73 0.60
CA MET A 65 -2.90 31.18 1.82
C MET A 65 -4.42 31.02 1.71
N GLY A 66 -5.06 30.47 2.76
CA GLY A 66 -6.52 30.32 2.81
C GLY A 66 -7.05 29.05 2.13
N THR A 67 -6.18 28.13 1.70
CA THR A 67 -6.61 26.78 1.28
C THR A 67 -7.37 26.07 2.41
N ASP A 68 -8.56 25.57 2.11
CA ASP A 68 -9.35 24.66 2.94
C ASP A 68 -9.86 23.53 2.03
N CYS A 69 -9.01 22.52 1.85
CA CYS A 69 -9.26 21.41 0.95
C CYS A 69 -9.34 20.10 1.71
N HIS A 70 -10.18 19.20 1.24
CA HIS A 70 -10.24 17.84 1.75
C HIS A 70 -10.19 16.84 0.62
N LEU A 71 -9.59 15.69 0.87
CA LEU A 71 -9.45 14.58 -0.04
C LEU A 71 -9.91 13.32 0.72
N THR A 72 -10.84 12.59 0.13
CA THR A 72 -11.36 11.35 0.73
C THR A 72 -10.69 10.16 0.07
N MET A 73 -10.03 9.33 0.86
CA MET A 73 -9.46 8.06 0.42
C MET A 73 -10.46 6.95 0.68
N GLN A 74 -10.80 6.20 -0.36
CA GLN A 74 -11.65 5.02 -0.31
C GLN A 74 -10.80 3.77 -0.54
N ALA A 75 -10.88 2.82 0.38
CA ALA A 75 -10.21 1.54 0.25
C ALA A 75 -10.81 0.70 -0.91
N SER A 76 -9.99 -0.18 -1.50
CA SER A 76 -10.37 -0.96 -2.69
C SER A 76 -11.57 -1.87 -2.47
N SER A 77 -11.65 -2.53 -1.31
CA SER A 77 -12.78 -3.38 -0.92
C SER A 77 -13.55 -2.79 0.25
N LEU A 78 -14.87 -2.93 0.24
CA LEU A 78 -15.75 -2.46 1.32
C LEU A 78 -15.43 -3.04 2.71
N LYS A 79 -14.70 -4.17 2.75
CA LYS A 79 -14.26 -4.83 3.99
C LYS A 79 -12.93 -4.26 4.52
N ASP A 80 -12.19 -3.56 3.67
CA ASP A 80 -10.89 -3.02 4.05
C ASP A 80 -11.06 -1.70 4.80
N LYS A 81 -9.99 -1.36 5.49
CA LYS A 81 -9.71 -0.08 6.13
C LYS A 81 -8.63 0.64 5.34
N VAL A 82 -8.42 1.91 5.66
CA VAL A 82 -7.41 2.75 5.05
C VAL A 82 -6.39 3.12 6.12
N GLN A 83 -5.11 2.87 5.83
CA GLN A 83 -4.00 3.36 6.63
C GLN A 83 -3.33 4.48 5.84
N PHE A 84 -3.06 5.62 6.48
CA PHE A 84 -2.25 6.70 5.91
C PHE A 84 -0.92 6.80 6.67
N HIS A 85 0.19 6.87 5.94
CA HIS A 85 1.52 7.01 6.50
C HIS A 85 2.22 8.24 5.94
N PHE A 86 2.72 9.13 6.81
CA PHE A 86 3.51 10.28 6.37
C PHE A 86 4.96 9.86 6.11
N ARG A 87 5.47 10.12 4.91
CA ARG A 87 6.89 9.97 4.54
C ARG A 87 7.67 11.27 4.74
N PHE A 88 6.99 12.40 4.58
CA PHE A 88 7.50 13.73 4.86
C PHE A 88 6.38 14.61 5.42
N PHE A 89 6.68 15.48 6.38
CA PHE A 89 5.67 16.34 6.98
C PHE A 89 6.26 17.67 7.47
N LEU A 90 5.78 18.76 6.87
CA LEU A 90 6.10 20.12 7.23
C LEU A 90 4.83 20.95 7.11
N VAL A 91 4.17 21.24 8.22
CA VAL A 91 2.90 22.00 8.23
C VAL A 91 2.94 23.01 9.37
N TYR A 92 3.22 24.26 9.04
CA TYR A 92 3.23 25.35 10.01
C TYR A 92 3.04 26.70 9.34
N SER A 93 2.94 27.78 10.11
CA SER A 93 2.89 29.15 9.61
C SER A 93 3.93 29.99 10.34
N LEU A 94 4.66 30.85 9.62
CA LEU A 94 5.73 31.66 10.23
C LEU A 94 5.20 32.75 11.15
N LEU A 95 4.07 33.37 10.79
CA LEU A 95 3.35 34.28 11.68
C LEU A 95 1.96 33.70 11.90
N ARG A 96 1.63 33.43 13.17
CA ARG A 96 0.33 32.87 13.56
C ARG A 96 -0.72 33.98 13.64
N VAL A 97 -1.97 33.68 13.29
CA VAL A 97 -3.06 34.64 13.54
C VAL A 97 -3.37 34.61 15.03
N ALA A 98 -3.42 35.78 15.68
CA ALA A 98 -3.91 35.86 17.06
C ALA A 98 -5.35 35.30 17.11
N PRO A 99 -5.71 34.43 18.08
CA PRO A 99 -7.08 34.04 18.27
C PRO A 99 -7.93 35.30 18.47
N LEU A 100 -8.97 35.48 17.66
CA LEU A 100 -10.01 36.48 17.93
C LEU A 100 -10.85 35.98 19.11
N SER A 101 -10.30 36.06 20.32
CA SER A 101 -11.12 35.98 21.53
C SER A 101 -11.79 37.34 21.73
N PRO A 102 -13.11 37.40 21.99
CA PRO A 102 -13.72 38.62 22.50
C PRO A 102 -13.02 38.97 23.82
N ALA A 103 -12.55 40.20 23.96
CA ALA A 103 -12.03 40.66 25.24
C ALA A 103 -13.13 40.49 26.31
N PRO A 104 -12.86 39.86 27.47
CA PRO A 104 -13.80 39.91 28.57
C PRO A 104 -13.92 41.37 29.02
N LEU A 105 -15.13 41.93 28.92
CA LEU A 105 -15.46 43.18 29.58
C LEU A 105 -15.46 42.91 31.09
N PHE A 106 -14.33 43.17 31.75
CA PHE A 106 -14.31 43.26 33.20
C PHE A 106 -14.79 44.67 33.62
N PRO A 107 -15.78 44.79 34.51
CA PRO A 107 -16.11 46.07 35.12
C PRO A 107 -15.01 46.47 36.13
N GLU A 108 -14.66 47.76 36.12
CA GLU A 108 -13.74 48.39 37.07
C GLU A 108 -14.25 48.36 38.53
N SER A 109 -13.28 48.34 39.46
CA SER A 109 -13.22 49.04 40.77
C SER A 109 -12.99 48.14 42.02
N PRO A 110 -12.45 48.64 43.16
CA PRO A 110 -11.17 49.34 43.35
C PRO A 110 -10.33 48.86 44.58
N ARG A 111 -9.03 49.22 44.59
CA ARG A 111 -8.09 49.44 45.73
C ARG A 111 -7.81 48.32 46.76
N GLY A 112 -6.53 47.98 46.90
CA GLY A 112 -5.94 47.37 48.10
C GLY A 112 -4.44 47.03 47.91
N SER A 113 -3.58 47.48 48.82
CA SER A 113 -2.13 47.62 48.64
C SER A 113 -1.28 46.46 49.24
N ALA A 114 -0.23 46.05 48.49
CA ALA A 114 1.09 45.50 48.90
C ALA A 114 1.19 44.09 49.56
N PRO A 115 2.39 43.44 49.66
CA PRO A 115 3.70 43.69 49.02
C PRO A 115 4.30 42.46 48.26
N LEU A 116 5.42 42.72 47.58
CA LEU A 116 6.29 41.78 46.86
C LEU A 116 6.98 40.74 47.78
N ASN A 117 7.05 39.49 47.32
CA ASN A 117 8.12 38.55 47.66
C ASN A 117 8.42 37.66 46.44
N PRO A 118 9.69 37.47 46.02
CA PRO A 118 10.04 36.64 44.88
C PRO A 118 10.27 35.20 45.34
N ARG A 119 9.41 34.28 44.89
CA ARG A 119 9.68 32.83 45.00
C ARG A 119 9.44 32.20 43.64
N LEU A 120 10.55 31.85 42.99
CA LEU A 120 10.60 31.06 41.76
C LEU A 120 9.99 29.69 42.04
N GLU A 121 8.76 29.51 41.60
CA GLU A 121 8.13 28.23 41.29
C GLU A 121 7.66 28.37 39.84
N PRO A 122 8.16 27.57 38.88
CA PRO A 122 7.66 27.65 37.51
C PRO A 122 6.26 27.04 37.53
N THR A 123 5.25 27.89 37.69
CA THR A 123 3.87 27.50 37.50
C THR A 123 3.74 27.16 36.02
N SER A 124 3.83 25.87 35.71
CA SER A 124 3.57 25.25 34.41
C SER A 124 2.09 25.38 34.08
N GLY A 125 1.68 26.62 33.83
CA GLY A 125 0.35 27.03 33.47
C GLY A 125 0.41 28.05 32.35
N GLU A 126 1.35 27.88 31.41
CA GLU A 126 1.09 28.37 30.07
C GLU A 126 -0.19 27.66 29.61
N THR A 127 -1.26 28.43 29.43
CA THR A 127 -2.33 28.04 28.53
C THR A 127 -1.69 27.92 27.15
N LEU A 128 -1.04 26.79 26.90
CA LEU A 128 -0.39 26.43 25.65
C LEU A 128 -1.52 26.27 24.64
N GLY A 129 -1.95 27.39 24.05
CA GLY A 129 -2.89 27.38 22.95
C GLY A 129 -2.37 26.40 21.91
N ASP A 130 -3.20 25.46 21.50
CA ASP A 130 -2.85 24.42 20.54
C ASP A 130 -2.07 25.05 19.37
N PRO A 131 -0.79 24.69 19.17
CA PRO A 131 0.07 25.31 18.17
C PRO A 131 -0.50 25.23 16.75
N CYS A 132 -1.44 24.31 16.51
CA CYS A 132 -2.10 24.13 15.22
C CYS A 132 -3.32 25.04 15.03
N HIS A 133 -3.99 25.50 16.10
CA HIS A 133 -5.19 26.33 16.01
C HIS A 133 -4.93 27.72 15.41
N ALA A 134 -3.73 28.27 15.63
CA ALA A 134 -3.35 29.61 15.18
C ALA A 134 -2.63 29.63 13.81
N GLY A 135 -2.46 28.46 13.17
CA GLY A 135 -1.68 28.29 11.95
C GLY A 135 -2.29 27.29 10.97
N SER A 136 -1.46 26.81 10.05
CA SER A 136 -1.82 25.75 9.10
C SER A 136 -1.81 24.38 9.79
N TYR A 137 -2.71 23.49 9.40
CA TYR A 137 -2.84 22.16 9.97
C TYR A 137 -3.43 21.15 8.99
N VAL A 138 -3.24 19.87 9.30
CA VAL A 138 -3.93 18.73 8.67
C VAL A 138 -4.82 18.05 9.70
N GLN A 139 -6.05 17.68 9.34
CA GLN A 139 -6.97 16.92 10.18
C GLN A 139 -7.46 15.70 9.43
N PHE A 140 -7.50 14.54 10.10
CA PHE A 140 -8.13 13.34 9.58
C PHE A 140 -9.53 13.15 10.16
N TYR A 141 -10.42 12.54 9.37
CA TYR A 141 -11.77 12.16 9.76
C TYR A 141 -12.07 10.72 9.35
N ASP A 142 -12.71 9.99 10.23
CA ASP A 142 -13.03 8.56 10.07
C ASP A 142 -14.33 8.37 9.29
N GLY A 143 -14.28 8.63 7.98
CA GLY A 143 -15.44 8.51 7.11
C GLY A 143 -15.28 9.26 5.79
N ARG A 144 -16.41 9.53 5.13
CA ARG A 144 -16.46 10.02 3.74
C ARG A 144 -16.17 11.50 3.57
N ASP A 145 -16.25 12.28 4.65
CA ASP A 145 -16.11 13.72 4.60
C ASP A 145 -15.76 14.33 5.97
N LYS A 146 -15.69 15.67 6.00
CA LYS A 146 -15.37 16.49 7.18
C LYS A 146 -16.45 16.49 8.28
N SER A 147 -17.64 15.93 8.03
CA SER A 147 -18.70 15.75 9.02
C SER A 147 -18.55 14.45 9.81
N SER A 148 -17.71 13.53 9.33
CA SER A 148 -17.37 12.30 10.02
C SER A 148 -16.55 12.58 11.29
N PRO A 149 -16.48 11.65 12.27
CA PRO A 149 -15.73 11.87 13.51
C PRO A 149 -14.24 12.19 13.25
N PRO A 150 -13.65 13.23 13.89
CA PRO A 150 -12.24 13.53 13.73
C PRO A 150 -11.35 12.47 14.39
N LEU A 151 -10.26 12.10 13.72
CA LEU A 151 -9.24 11.19 14.24
C LEU A 151 -8.10 12.00 14.87
N GLY A 152 -8.10 12.07 16.20
CA GLY A 152 -7.09 12.79 16.97
C GLY A 152 -7.14 14.32 16.78
N PRO A 153 -6.21 15.04 17.42
CA PRO A 153 -6.10 16.49 17.29
C PRO A 153 -5.56 16.90 15.90
N PRO A 154 -5.71 18.19 15.51
CA PRO A 154 -5.08 18.73 14.32
C PRO A 154 -3.56 18.52 14.35
N LEU A 155 -2.98 18.19 13.19
CA LEU A 155 -1.57 17.89 13.02
C LEU A 155 -0.87 19.10 12.40
N CYS A 156 0.20 19.55 13.04
CA CYS A 156 1.13 20.56 12.54
C CYS A 156 2.52 20.32 13.12
N GLY A 157 3.55 20.91 12.52
CA GLY A 157 4.94 20.73 12.92
C GLY A 157 5.86 20.42 11.75
N LYS A 158 7.02 19.81 12.05
CA LYS A 158 8.08 19.52 11.08
C LYS A 158 8.49 18.04 11.03
N SER A 159 7.83 17.19 11.82
CA SER A 159 8.15 15.77 11.97
C SER A 159 6.95 14.93 11.52
N PRO A 160 7.15 13.86 10.73
CA PRO A 160 6.10 12.93 10.37
C PRO A 160 5.34 12.39 11.60
N PRO A 161 4.00 12.55 11.65
CA PRO A 161 3.15 11.92 12.66
C PRO A 161 3.13 10.39 12.54
N ARG A 162 2.61 9.73 13.57
CA ARG A 162 2.33 8.28 13.53
C ARG A 162 1.31 7.94 12.42
N PRO A 163 1.34 6.72 11.88
CA PRO A 163 0.34 6.28 10.91
C PRO A 163 -1.09 6.47 11.45
N VAL A 164 -2.00 6.91 10.58
CA VAL A 164 -3.41 7.13 10.88
C VAL A 164 -4.22 6.00 10.28
N LEU A 165 -5.10 5.38 11.06
CA LEU A 165 -5.91 4.24 10.64
C LEU A 165 -7.39 4.61 10.71
N SER A 166 -8.14 4.33 9.66
CA SER A 166 -9.61 4.38 9.72
C SER A 166 -10.18 3.15 10.40
N THR A 167 -11.43 3.24 10.85
CA THR A 167 -12.20 2.09 11.33
C THR A 167 -12.94 1.36 10.21
N GLY A 168 -13.24 2.06 9.10
CA GLY A 168 -13.95 1.51 7.95
C GLY A 168 -13.31 1.87 6.58
N ASN A 169 -14.08 1.71 5.51
CA ASN A 169 -13.62 1.81 4.12
C ASN A 169 -13.22 3.22 3.64
N TYR A 170 -13.34 4.24 4.48
CA TYR A 170 -13.05 5.63 4.12
C TYR A 170 -12.18 6.32 5.16
N LEU A 171 -11.28 7.18 4.69
CA LEU A 171 -10.48 8.08 5.50
C LEU A 171 -10.42 9.43 4.79
N THR A 172 -10.82 10.50 5.46
CA THR A 172 -10.78 11.85 4.88
C THR A 172 -9.63 12.65 5.47
N LEU A 173 -8.77 13.20 4.62
CA LEU A 173 -7.71 14.15 4.98
C LEU A 173 -8.16 15.56 4.63
N ARG A 174 -8.08 16.50 5.57
CA ARG A 174 -8.32 17.93 5.33
C ARG A 174 -7.05 18.73 5.58
N LEU A 175 -6.63 19.52 4.59
CA LEU A 175 -5.58 20.51 4.69
C LEU A 175 -6.18 21.90 4.83
N VAL A 176 -5.79 22.61 5.88
CA VAL A 176 -6.16 24.01 6.10
C VAL A 176 -4.91 24.87 6.24
N THR A 177 -4.83 25.96 5.50
CA THR A 177 -3.72 26.92 5.57
C THR A 177 -4.19 28.27 6.08
N ARG A 178 -3.57 28.74 7.16
CA ARG A 178 -3.89 30.00 7.87
C ARG A 178 -2.61 30.68 8.33
N GLY A 179 -2.70 31.92 8.82
CA GLY A 179 -1.53 32.68 9.29
C GLY A 179 -0.98 33.64 8.25
N THR A 180 0.28 34.02 8.39
CA THR A 180 1.02 34.72 7.34
C THR A 180 2.21 33.83 6.98
N GLN A 181 2.41 33.63 5.67
CA GLN A 181 3.44 32.75 5.11
C GLN A 181 3.31 31.30 5.60
N PRO A 182 2.33 30.54 5.07
CA PRO A 182 2.14 29.14 5.40
C PRO A 182 3.29 28.35 4.77
N ARG A 183 3.80 27.38 5.51
CA ARG A 183 4.89 26.48 5.13
C ARG A 183 4.31 25.07 5.24
N VAL A 184 3.75 24.60 4.13
CA VAL A 184 3.02 23.35 4.00
C VAL A 184 3.65 22.53 2.88
N ASP A 185 4.17 21.38 3.27
CA ASP A 185 4.64 20.33 2.39
C ASP A 185 4.56 19.00 3.12
N PHE A 186 3.78 18.08 2.59
CA PHE A 186 3.81 16.71 3.06
C PHE A 186 3.70 15.76 1.89
N VAL A 187 4.29 14.59 2.10
CA VAL A 187 4.10 13.43 1.25
C VAL A 187 3.76 12.28 2.17
N GLY A 188 2.68 11.58 1.85
CA GLY A 188 2.34 10.32 2.47
C GLY A 188 1.85 9.35 1.42
N ASP A 189 1.49 8.17 1.90
CA ASP A 189 0.85 7.13 1.12
C ASP A 189 -0.32 6.59 1.92
N PHE A 190 -1.35 6.16 1.21
CA PHE A 190 -2.40 5.36 1.81
C PHE A 190 -2.36 3.95 1.27
N THR A 191 -2.70 3.01 2.15
CA THR A 191 -2.78 1.58 1.88
C THR A 191 -4.17 1.08 2.26
N SER A 192 -4.85 0.42 1.34
CA SER A 192 -6.03 -0.40 1.61
C SER A 192 -5.58 -1.67 2.31
N PHE A 193 -6.11 -1.96 3.49
CA PHE A 193 -5.72 -3.15 4.24
C PHE A 193 -6.90 -3.75 5.01
N ARG A 194 -6.82 -5.04 5.29
CA ARG A 194 -7.68 -5.71 6.26
C ARG A 194 -6.84 -6.33 7.36
N LEU A 195 -7.48 -6.54 8.50
CA LEU A 195 -6.91 -7.36 9.56
C LEU A 195 -7.26 -8.80 9.23
N GLY A 196 -6.27 -9.69 9.21
CA GLY A 196 -6.45 -11.13 9.00
C GLY A 196 -6.49 -11.85 10.33
N PHE A 197 -7.57 -11.67 11.09
CA PHE A 197 -7.72 -12.32 12.40
C PHE A 197 -7.90 -13.84 12.25
N ASN A 198 -8.28 -14.30 11.06
CA ASN A 198 -8.20 -15.68 10.62
C ASN A 198 -7.64 -15.70 9.20
N GLN A 199 -6.74 -16.64 8.88
CA GLN A 199 -6.13 -16.77 7.54
C GLN A 199 -7.16 -16.72 6.39
N SER A 200 -8.41 -17.10 6.65
CA SER A 200 -9.54 -17.05 5.72
C SER A 200 -9.97 -15.65 5.26
N GLU A 201 -9.74 -14.59 6.06
CA GLU A 201 -10.12 -13.21 5.68
C GLU A 201 -9.29 -12.70 4.50
N CYS A 202 -8.12 -13.29 4.29
CA CYS A 202 -7.19 -12.97 3.22
C CYS A 202 -7.25 -13.98 2.07
N SER A 203 -7.96 -15.11 2.25
CA SER A 203 -7.86 -16.30 1.38
C SER A 203 -8.86 -16.37 0.21
N ASN A 204 -9.72 -15.38 0.01
CA ASN A 204 -10.76 -15.41 -1.04
C ASN A 204 -10.63 -14.29 -2.08
N GLU A 205 -9.54 -13.53 -2.04
CA GLU A 205 -9.29 -12.34 -2.86
C GLU A 205 -7.78 -12.26 -3.17
N PRO A 206 -7.33 -11.49 -4.18
CA PRO A 206 -5.91 -11.30 -4.47
C PRO A 206 -5.23 -10.45 -3.38
N TYR A 207 -5.05 -11.00 -2.18
CA TYR A 207 -4.41 -10.38 -1.03
C TYR A 207 -3.16 -11.13 -0.61
N PHE A 208 -2.17 -10.37 -0.18
CA PHE A 208 -0.99 -10.85 0.49
C PHE A 208 -1.16 -10.77 2.00
N THR A 209 -0.72 -11.81 2.71
CA THR A 209 -0.75 -11.84 4.18
C THR A 209 0.60 -11.39 4.72
N CYS A 210 0.63 -10.22 5.36
CA CYS A 210 1.80 -9.69 6.05
C CYS A 210 2.13 -10.52 7.29
N ARG A 211 3.39 -10.49 7.73
CA ARG A 211 3.85 -11.21 8.94
C ARG A 211 3.16 -10.73 10.21
N ASN A 212 2.78 -9.45 10.27
CA ASN A 212 2.03 -8.83 11.36
C ASN A 212 0.53 -9.16 11.37
N GLY A 213 0.05 -10.00 10.45
CA GLY A 213 -1.36 -10.40 10.36
C GLY A 213 -2.26 -9.40 9.63
N LYS A 214 -1.73 -8.31 9.09
CA LYS A 214 -2.46 -7.49 8.10
C LYS A 214 -2.49 -8.21 6.76
N CYS A 215 -3.46 -7.85 5.94
CA CYS A 215 -3.48 -8.26 4.55
C CYS A 215 -3.71 -7.06 3.64
N ILE A 216 -2.92 -7.00 2.59
CA ILE A 216 -2.90 -5.92 1.59
C ILE A 216 -3.18 -6.50 0.20
N PRO A 217 -3.71 -5.71 -0.75
CA PRO A 217 -3.84 -6.15 -2.14
C PRO A 217 -2.50 -6.62 -2.73
N LEU A 218 -2.51 -7.69 -3.54
CA LEU A 218 -1.30 -8.25 -4.17
C LEU A 218 -0.57 -7.24 -5.07
N SER A 219 -1.28 -6.24 -5.60
CA SER A 219 -0.72 -5.14 -6.39
C SER A 219 0.28 -4.26 -5.62
N LEU A 220 0.24 -4.32 -4.28
CA LEU A 220 1.12 -3.56 -3.40
C LEU A 220 2.36 -4.36 -2.94
N VAL A 221 2.47 -5.63 -3.35
CA VAL A 221 3.64 -6.46 -3.05
C VAL A 221 4.73 -6.18 -4.07
N CYS A 222 5.96 -5.96 -3.59
CA CYS A 222 7.10 -5.56 -4.42
C CYS A 222 6.76 -4.38 -5.36
N ASP A 223 6.01 -3.39 -4.89
CA ASP A 223 5.58 -2.27 -5.73
C ASP A 223 6.78 -1.46 -6.27
N ASP A 224 6.56 -0.77 -7.39
CA ASP A 224 7.61 -0.04 -8.10
C ASP A 224 8.15 1.19 -7.34
N LYS A 225 7.48 1.61 -6.26
CA LYS A 225 7.89 2.70 -5.37
C LYS A 225 8.59 2.19 -4.10
N GLY A 226 8.57 0.88 -3.85
CA GLY A 226 9.17 0.26 -2.67
C GLY A 226 8.53 0.73 -1.36
N ILE A 227 7.20 0.86 -1.34
CA ILE A 227 6.45 1.29 -0.16
C ILE A 227 6.26 0.09 0.76
N ASP A 228 6.62 0.23 2.04
CA ASP A 228 6.28 -0.77 3.07
C ASP A 228 4.80 -0.64 3.43
N ASN A 229 3.95 -1.31 2.65
CA ASN A 229 2.49 -1.30 2.81
C ASN A 229 2.07 -2.22 3.98
N CYS A 230 2.83 -3.28 4.25
CA CYS A 230 2.61 -4.09 5.45
C CYS A 230 2.92 -3.32 6.74
N GLY A 231 3.90 -2.43 6.70
CA GLY A 231 4.49 -1.73 7.85
C GLY A 231 5.46 -2.60 8.65
N ASP A 232 5.76 -3.81 8.18
CA ASP A 232 6.72 -4.76 8.76
C ASP A 232 7.75 -5.25 7.72
N GLY A 233 7.72 -4.70 6.51
CA GLY A 233 8.60 -5.01 5.39
C GLY A 233 8.30 -6.33 4.67
N SER A 234 7.31 -7.12 5.08
CA SER A 234 7.05 -8.46 4.51
C SER A 234 6.70 -8.42 3.02
N ASP A 235 6.11 -7.33 2.54
CA ASP A 235 5.76 -7.08 1.16
C ASP A 235 6.95 -6.65 0.28
N LEU A 236 8.10 -6.38 0.88
CA LEU A 236 9.33 -5.97 0.20
C LEU A 236 10.42 -7.05 0.23
N GLU A 237 10.17 -8.20 0.84
CA GLU A 237 11.18 -9.26 0.97
C GLU A 237 11.45 -9.94 -0.37
N GLU A 238 12.72 -9.96 -0.78
CA GLU A 238 13.16 -10.58 -2.04
C GLU A 238 12.89 -12.09 -2.13
N ASN A 239 12.72 -12.76 -0.98
CA ASN A 239 12.61 -14.21 -0.87
C ASN A 239 11.18 -14.74 -0.93
N LEU A 240 10.21 -13.90 -1.30
CA LEU A 240 8.87 -14.35 -1.68
C LEU A 240 9.02 -15.34 -2.85
N THR A 241 8.18 -16.38 -2.93
CA THR A 241 8.24 -17.46 -3.96
C THR A 241 8.20 -16.96 -5.42
N THR A 242 7.98 -15.67 -5.62
CA THR A 242 7.95 -14.97 -6.92
C THR A 242 9.12 -14.00 -7.13
N GLY A 243 10.02 -13.84 -6.15
CA GLY A 243 11.22 -13.00 -6.18
C GLY A 243 10.98 -11.53 -6.50
N CYS A 244 11.15 -10.60 -5.55
CA CYS A 244 11.22 -9.17 -5.90
C CYS A 244 12.51 -8.88 -6.69
N LYS A 245 12.60 -9.25 -7.98
CA LYS A 245 13.66 -8.78 -8.87
C LYS A 245 13.12 -7.61 -9.69
N ALA A 246 13.60 -6.42 -9.37
CA ALA A 246 13.31 -5.17 -10.09
C ALA A 246 11.82 -4.76 -10.14
N GLY A 247 11.10 -4.87 -9.01
CA GLY A 247 9.82 -4.16 -8.81
C GLY A 247 8.58 -4.72 -9.52
N GLN A 248 8.58 -6.02 -9.85
CA GLN A 248 7.40 -6.70 -10.42
C GLN A 248 7.30 -8.14 -9.91
N LEU A 249 6.07 -8.56 -9.59
CA LEU A 249 5.73 -9.98 -9.44
C LEU A 249 6.02 -10.68 -10.78
N LEU A 250 6.99 -11.59 -10.81
CA LEU A 250 7.20 -12.44 -11.98
C LEU A 250 5.91 -13.21 -12.29
N PRO A 251 5.55 -13.40 -13.57
CA PRO A 251 4.48 -14.31 -13.94
C PRO A 251 4.74 -15.70 -13.35
N PRO A 252 3.72 -16.46 -12.94
CA PRO A 252 3.92 -17.84 -12.52
C PRO A 252 4.63 -18.60 -13.64
N GLU A 253 5.77 -19.21 -13.30
CA GLU A 253 6.52 -20.03 -14.25
C GLU A 253 5.60 -21.15 -14.75
N PRO A 254 5.48 -21.36 -16.08
CA PRO A 254 4.66 -22.43 -16.60
C PRO A 254 5.13 -23.77 -16.00
N PRO A 255 4.19 -24.66 -15.63
CA PRO A 255 4.56 -25.96 -15.08
C PRO A 255 5.53 -26.65 -16.03
N PRO A 256 6.59 -27.30 -15.51
CA PRO A 256 7.54 -28.00 -16.35
C PRO A 256 6.79 -28.97 -17.25
N PRO A 257 7.16 -29.09 -18.54
CA PRO A 257 6.49 -29.99 -19.45
C PRO A 257 6.49 -31.39 -18.84
N MET A 258 5.28 -31.90 -18.60
CA MET A 258 5.06 -33.22 -18.07
C MET A 258 5.79 -34.21 -18.99
N ALA A 259 6.85 -34.83 -18.47
CA ALA A 259 7.62 -35.80 -19.22
C ALA A 259 6.68 -36.92 -19.67
N THR A 260 6.48 -37.02 -20.98
CA THR A 260 5.66 -38.07 -21.58
C THR A 260 6.34 -39.40 -21.25
N PRO A 261 5.65 -40.38 -20.63
CA PRO A 261 6.25 -41.68 -20.40
C PRO A 261 6.58 -42.32 -21.77
N PRO A 262 7.73 -43.00 -21.91
CA PRO A 262 8.09 -43.66 -23.16
C PRO A 262 7.04 -44.72 -23.52
N PRO A 263 6.81 -44.95 -24.82
CA PRO A 263 5.79 -45.90 -25.26
C PRO A 263 6.16 -47.31 -24.78
N THR A 264 5.17 -48.00 -24.21
CA THR A 264 5.26 -49.40 -23.83
C THR A 264 5.41 -50.25 -25.09
N PHE A 265 6.58 -50.87 -25.25
CA PHE A 265 6.79 -51.93 -26.23
C PHE A 265 5.91 -53.13 -25.84
N MET A 266 4.88 -53.43 -26.64
CA MET A 266 4.17 -54.70 -26.58
C MET A 266 5.08 -55.79 -27.18
N ASN A 267 5.47 -56.76 -26.36
CA ASN A 267 6.10 -57.99 -26.85
C ASN A 267 5.07 -58.88 -27.55
N PRO A 268 5.42 -59.54 -28.66
CA PRO A 268 4.52 -60.45 -29.37
C PRO A 268 4.32 -61.78 -28.61
N PRO A 269 3.22 -62.51 -28.86
CA PRO A 269 2.86 -63.69 -28.09
C PRO A 269 3.74 -64.89 -28.44
N THR A 270 4.35 -65.51 -27.42
CA THR A 270 5.08 -66.76 -27.53
C THR A 270 4.11 -67.94 -27.46
N MET A 271 4.04 -68.74 -28.53
CA MET A 271 3.33 -70.02 -28.57
C MET A 271 4.08 -71.08 -27.73
N PRO A 272 3.40 -72.02 -27.05
CA PRO A 272 4.06 -73.01 -26.19
C PRO A 272 4.28 -74.39 -26.86
N ILE A 273 5.06 -75.24 -26.16
CA ILE A 273 5.14 -76.72 -26.17
C ILE A 273 6.40 -77.31 -26.87
N PRO A 274 7.05 -78.42 -26.40
CA PRO A 274 7.11 -79.05 -25.07
C PRO A 274 8.53 -79.40 -24.55
N THR A 275 8.54 -79.79 -23.27
CA THR A 275 9.51 -80.62 -22.52
C THR A 275 10.35 -81.63 -23.32
N HIS A 276 11.64 -81.74 -22.98
CA HIS A 276 12.28 -82.92 -22.35
C HIS A 276 13.79 -82.96 -22.68
N MET A 277 14.68 -82.82 -21.68
CA MET A 277 15.76 -83.78 -21.34
C MET A 277 16.77 -83.15 -20.38
N ASN A 278 16.94 -83.80 -19.23
CA ASN A 278 18.09 -83.63 -18.34
C ASN A 278 19.33 -84.31 -18.95
N CYS A 279 20.51 -83.73 -18.74
CA CYS A 279 21.75 -84.49 -18.53
C CYS A 279 22.62 -83.75 -17.51
N ALA A 280 23.17 -84.52 -16.57
CA ALA A 280 23.95 -84.11 -15.41
C ALA A 280 25.47 -84.32 -15.64
N VAL A 281 26.30 -83.38 -15.13
CA VAL A 281 27.56 -83.55 -14.32
C VAL A 281 28.75 -84.24 -15.07
N PRO A 282 30.08 -84.06 -14.78
CA PRO A 282 30.74 -83.69 -13.52
C PRO A 282 31.94 -82.70 -13.54
N ASP A 283 32.21 -82.21 -12.32
CA ASP A 283 33.49 -81.90 -11.62
C ASP A 283 34.80 -81.66 -12.39
N SER A 284 35.51 -80.59 -11.99
CA SER A 284 36.86 -80.70 -11.38
C SER A 284 37.44 -79.33 -10.99
N ALA A 285 37.79 -79.18 -9.71
CA ALA A 285 38.81 -78.23 -9.24
C ALA A 285 40.21 -78.84 -9.55
N PRO A 286 41.32 -78.06 -9.53
CA PRO A 286 41.97 -77.78 -8.24
C PRO A 286 42.80 -76.47 -8.11
N SER A 287 42.83 -75.98 -6.87
CA SER A 287 44.02 -75.62 -6.04
C SER A 287 44.94 -74.39 -6.27
N HIS A 288 45.32 -73.83 -5.10
CA HIS A 288 46.46 -73.00 -4.66
C HIS A 288 46.48 -71.49 -5.02
N GLU A 289 46.30 -70.57 -4.05
CA GLU A 289 47.27 -70.05 -3.03
C GLU A 289 48.57 -69.54 -3.66
N SER A 290 49.13 -68.35 -3.39
CA SER A 290 49.05 -67.46 -2.22
C SER A 290 49.92 -66.19 -2.42
N VAL A 291 49.83 -65.25 -1.46
CA VAL A 291 50.92 -64.35 -0.94
C VAL A 291 51.03 -62.87 -1.40
N THR A 292 50.55 -62.01 -0.47
CA THR A 292 51.12 -60.77 0.15
C THR A 292 51.17 -59.41 -0.55
N GLY A 293 50.84 -58.38 0.26
CA GLY A 293 51.39 -57.04 0.13
C GLY A 293 50.81 -55.97 1.08
N ARG A 294 51.25 -55.99 2.35
CA ARG A 294 51.21 -54.93 3.40
C ARG A 294 49.87 -54.51 4.04
#